data_AF-A0AAW5UTB2-F1
#
_entry.id   AF-A0AAW5UTB2-F1
#
_cell.length_a   1.000
_cell.length_b   1.000
_cell.length_c   1.000
_cell.angle_alpha   90.00
_cell.angle_beta   90.00
_cell.angle_gamma   90.00
#
_symmetry.space_group_name_H-M   'P 1'
#
loop_
_entity.id
_entity.type
_entity.pdbx_description
1 polymer ?
#
loop_
_entity_poly.entity_id
_entity_poly.type
_entity_poly.pdbx_seq_one_letter_code
_entity_poly.pdbx_strand_id
1 'polypeptide(L)'
;MDELWKCAKANDSDIVYCNYDMVYSDKTVKVIFPLPDLDKVTYLKAQMVGGMWGVYWNKLIRSSLMREHHIKPIVGLTIWDDFIVVNSCALYAEKISYCDKILYHYNQQNLNSVTKVNNEKKYLDVIDIVAAFEHEIIKSGLLQPLNDALLELKLIAKEYLLKPPFRNFETWRQVFPESNEYAIQFAKEKEKQKVLSYVIKRQDITALFLSIYFNYKEKIERHIKSFLSCK
;
A
#
# COMPACT_ATOMS: atom_id res chain seq x y z
N MET A 1 15.19 12.04 -14.89
CA MET A 1 14.15 13.07 -15.03
C MET A 1 13.86 13.39 -16.50
N ASP A 2 14.87 13.67 -17.32
CA ASP A 2 14.67 14.02 -18.75
C ASP A 2 13.86 12.99 -19.54
N GLU A 3 14.09 11.70 -19.31
CA GLU A 3 13.34 10.62 -19.98
C GLU A 3 11.86 10.56 -19.55
N LEU A 4 11.56 10.81 -18.27
CA LEU A 4 10.17 10.94 -17.80
C LEU A 4 9.49 12.15 -18.44
N TRP A 5 10.21 13.27 -18.55
CA TRP A 5 9.69 14.48 -19.18
C TRP A 5 9.45 14.30 -20.69
N LYS A 6 10.37 13.66 -21.42
CA LYS A 6 10.19 13.32 -22.83
C LYS A 6 8.98 12.42 -23.03
N CYS A 7 8.83 11.40 -22.19
CA CYS A 7 7.66 10.50 -22.22
C CYS A 7 6.36 11.29 -21.97
N ALA A 8 6.34 12.18 -20.97
CA ALA A 8 5.19 13.03 -20.67
C ALA A 8 4.83 13.94 -21.84
N LYS A 9 5.82 14.57 -22.48
CA LYS A 9 5.59 15.46 -23.63
C LYS A 9 5.14 14.71 -24.87
N ALA A 10 5.75 13.57 -25.18
CA ALA A 10 5.39 12.76 -26.34
C ALA A 10 3.95 12.23 -26.24
N ASN A 11 3.49 11.96 -25.02
CA ASN A 11 2.15 11.43 -24.78
C ASN A 11 1.17 12.48 -24.26
N ASP A 12 1.55 13.72 -23.99
CA ASP A 12 0.72 14.69 -23.25
C ASP A 12 0.12 14.11 -21.95
N SER A 13 0.94 13.40 -21.19
CA SER A 13 0.50 12.69 -19.97
C SER A 13 0.31 13.64 -18.79
N ASP A 14 -0.71 13.38 -17.98
CA ASP A 14 -0.88 14.00 -16.67
C ASP A 14 -0.01 13.35 -15.61
N ILE A 15 0.18 12.03 -15.71
CA ILE A 15 1.07 11.27 -14.86
C ILE A 15 1.93 10.37 -15.72
N VAL A 16 3.24 10.40 -15.50
CA VAL A 16 4.16 9.38 -16.01
C VAL A 16 4.82 8.69 -14.84
N TYR A 17 4.90 7.37 -14.87
CA TYR A 17 5.69 6.60 -13.91
C TYR A 17 6.74 5.74 -14.63
N CYS A 18 7.81 5.41 -13.92
CA CYS A 18 8.88 4.56 -14.42
C CYS A 18 9.23 3.42 -13.46
N ASN A 19 10.01 2.46 -13.97
CA ASN A 19 10.62 1.44 -13.14
C ASN A 19 11.72 2.02 -12.26
N TYR A 20 12.10 1.22 -11.27
CA TYR A 20 13.18 1.55 -10.36
C TYR A 20 13.92 0.29 -9.95
N ASP A 21 15.03 0.45 -9.26
CA ASP A 21 15.66 -0.64 -8.55
C ASP A 21 15.86 -0.32 -7.07
N MET A 22 15.96 -1.37 -6.27
CA MET A 22 16.25 -1.32 -4.85
C MET A 22 17.70 -1.75 -4.67
N VAL A 23 18.55 -0.81 -4.24
CA VAL A 23 20.00 -1.00 -4.10
C VAL A 23 20.34 -1.36 -2.67
N TYR A 24 20.69 -2.62 -2.43
CA TYR A 24 21.16 -3.13 -1.14
C TYR A 24 22.70 -3.15 -1.11
N SER A 25 23.30 -3.60 0.00
CA SER A 25 24.76 -3.72 0.11
C SER A 25 25.33 -4.84 -0.75
N ASP A 26 24.55 -5.90 -0.97
CA ASP A 26 24.95 -7.16 -1.59
C ASP A 26 24.29 -7.42 -2.94
N LYS A 27 23.20 -6.69 -3.27
CA LYS A 27 22.43 -6.90 -4.51
C LYS A 27 21.64 -5.67 -4.93
N THR A 28 21.23 -5.66 -6.19
CA THR A 28 20.25 -4.73 -6.74
C THR A 28 19.04 -5.51 -7.24
N VAL A 29 17.85 -5.14 -6.78
CA VAL A 29 16.59 -5.78 -7.18
C VAL A 29 15.82 -4.82 -8.09
N LYS A 30 15.65 -5.18 -9.35
CA LYS A 30 14.83 -4.42 -10.30
C LYS A 30 13.36 -4.57 -9.95
N VAL A 31 12.63 -3.48 -9.97
CA VAL A 31 11.20 -3.44 -9.74
C VAL A 31 10.53 -2.90 -11.00
N ILE A 32 9.86 -3.81 -11.72
CA ILE A 32 9.22 -3.56 -13.01
C ILE A 32 7.71 -3.68 -12.82
N PHE A 33 6.96 -2.62 -13.14
CA PHE A 33 5.51 -2.57 -12.96
C PHE A 33 4.77 -2.09 -14.22
N PRO A 34 4.83 -2.84 -15.34
CA PRO A 34 3.92 -2.59 -16.45
C PRO A 34 2.49 -2.89 -15.99
N LEU A 35 1.58 -1.97 -16.27
CA LEU A 35 0.15 -2.21 -16.04
C LEU A 35 -0.48 -2.77 -17.32
N PRO A 36 -1.48 -3.66 -17.20
CA PRO A 36 -2.21 -4.19 -18.36
C PRO A 36 -2.90 -3.06 -19.13
N ASP A 37 -3.48 -2.12 -18.38
CA ASP A 37 -4.13 -0.92 -18.90
C ASP A 37 -3.58 0.31 -18.16
N LEU A 38 -3.35 1.40 -18.92
CA LEU A 38 -2.87 2.67 -18.38
C LEU A 38 -4.02 3.64 -18.06
N ASP A 39 -5.20 3.10 -17.75
CA ASP A 39 -6.31 3.89 -17.23
C ASP A 39 -6.15 4.17 -15.72
N LYS A 40 -6.85 5.20 -15.24
CA LYS A 40 -6.75 5.64 -13.85
C LYS A 40 -7.22 4.59 -12.84
N VAL A 41 -8.23 3.77 -13.15
CA VAL A 41 -8.77 2.77 -12.22
C VAL A 41 -7.75 1.66 -12.03
N THR A 42 -7.18 1.14 -13.11
CA THR A 42 -6.13 0.11 -13.05
C THR A 42 -4.90 0.62 -12.31
N TYR A 43 -4.47 1.84 -12.62
CA TYR A 43 -3.36 2.49 -11.92
C TYR A 43 -3.61 2.63 -10.42
N LEU A 44 -4.79 3.15 -10.02
CA LEU A 44 -5.15 3.33 -8.61
C LEU A 44 -5.24 1.99 -7.87
N LYS A 45 -5.81 0.95 -8.47
CA LYS A 45 -5.82 -0.41 -7.88
C LYS A 45 -4.40 -0.93 -7.65
N ALA A 46 -3.50 -0.71 -8.60
CA ALA A 46 -2.09 -1.09 -8.45
C ALA A 46 -1.40 -0.36 -7.30
N GLN A 47 -1.72 0.92 -7.10
CA GLN A 47 -1.22 1.77 -6.01
C GLN A 47 -1.78 1.38 -4.64
N MET A 48 -3.07 1.07 -4.57
CA MET A 48 -3.77 0.76 -3.32
C MET A 48 -3.41 -0.63 -2.79
N VAL A 49 -3.42 -1.64 -3.67
CA VAL A 49 -3.36 -3.06 -3.25
C VAL A 49 -2.47 -3.93 -4.15
N GLY A 50 -2.07 -3.44 -5.33
CA GLY A 50 -1.24 -4.18 -6.29
C GLY A 50 0.27 -4.14 -6.05
N GLY A 51 0.72 -3.47 -4.98
CA GLY A 51 2.13 -3.40 -4.60
C GLY A 51 2.95 -2.33 -5.31
N MET A 52 2.35 -1.54 -6.21
CA MET A 52 2.98 -0.35 -6.76
C MET A 52 2.98 0.76 -5.71
N TRP A 53 4.12 1.43 -5.49
CA TRP A 53 4.23 2.41 -4.41
C TRP A 53 3.66 3.79 -4.78
N GLY A 54 2.89 4.38 -3.85
CA GLY A 54 2.32 5.73 -3.93
C GLY A 54 3.31 6.81 -3.57
N VAL A 55 4.42 6.88 -4.31
CA VAL A 55 5.57 7.75 -4.04
C VAL A 55 5.82 8.73 -5.17
N TYR A 56 6.41 9.89 -4.89
CA TYR A 56 6.73 10.87 -5.93
C TYR A 56 7.91 10.49 -6.81
N TRP A 57 8.93 9.84 -6.24
CA TRP A 57 10.28 9.84 -6.81
C TRP A 57 10.44 9.07 -8.13
N ASN A 58 9.51 8.16 -8.46
CA ASN A 58 9.46 7.51 -9.79
C ASN A 58 8.33 8.03 -10.67
N LYS A 59 7.79 9.22 -10.37
CA LYS A 59 6.65 9.79 -11.08
C LYS A 59 6.92 11.24 -11.48
N LEU A 60 6.32 11.63 -12.59
CA LEU A 60 6.18 13.01 -13.00
C LEU A 60 4.68 13.32 -13.09
N ILE A 61 4.22 14.29 -12.31
CA ILE A 61 2.80 14.64 -12.18
C ILE A 61 2.59 16.07 -12.69
N ARG A 62 1.58 16.27 -13.54
CA ARG A 62 1.21 17.59 -14.07
C ARG A 62 0.71 18.45 -12.92
N SER A 63 1.39 19.58 -12.70
CA SER A 63 1.12 20.45 -11.56
C SER A 63 -0.27 21.10 -11.56
N SER A 64 -0.96 21.15 -12.71
CA SER A 64 -2.34 21.63 -12.79
C SER A 64 -3.30 20.76 -11.98
N LEU A 65 -3.11 19.44 -11.96
CA LEU A 65 -3.94 18.52 -11.16
C LEU A 65 -3.99 18.95 -9.69
N MET A 66 -2.84 19.31 -9.11
CA MET A 66 -2.79 19.74 -7.71
C MET A 66 -3.48 21.09 -7.50
N ARG A 67 -3.29 22.04 -8.43
CA ARG A 67 -3.86 23.40 -8.31
C ARG A 67 -5.37 23.40 -8.51
N GLU A 68 -5.85 22.74 -9.55
CA GLU A 68 -7.26 22.75 -9.98
C GLU A 68 -8.15 21.94 -9.04
N HIS A 69 -7.63 20.85 -8.47
CA HIS A 69 -8.38 20.00 -7.54
C HIS A 69 -8.04 20.27 -6.06
N HIS A 70 -7.22 21.28 -5.78
CA HIS A 70 -6.81 21.70 -4.44
C HIS A 70 -6.13 20.59 -3.62
N ILE A 71 -5.35 19.73 -4.28
CA ILE A 71 -4.67 18.61 -3.65
C ILE A 71 -3.43 19.13 -2.92
N LYS A 72 -3.34 18.82 -1.63
CA LYS A 72 -2.23 19.25 -0.76
C LYS A 72 -1.78 18.09 0.13
N PRO A 73 -0.50 18.06 0.52
CA PRO A 73 -0.05 17.18 1.59
C PRO A 73 -0.81 17.46 2.89
N ILE A 74 -1.09 16.40 3.66
CA ILE A 74 -1.66 16.53 5.00
C ILE A 74 -0.51 16.79 5.99
N VAL A 75 -0.56 17.91 6.70
CA VAL A 75 0.48 18.32 7.64
C VAL A 75 0.40 17.49 8.92
N GLY A 76 1.56 17.04 9.44
CA GLY A 76 1.65 16.34 10.73
C GLY A 76 1.63 14.81 10.64
N LEU A 77 1.56 14.26 9.42
CA LEU A 77 1.68 12.82 9.17
C LEU A 77 3.14 12.39 9.05
N THR A 78 3.43 11.17 9.49
CA THR A 78 4.80 10.61 9.54
C THR A 78 5.07 9.59 8.43
N ILE A 79 4.03 9.20 7.69
CA ILE A 79 4.08 8.20 6.63
C ILE A 79 2.94 8.44 5.63
N TRP A 80 3.09 7.98 4.39
CA TRP A 80 2.05 7.98 3.35
C TRP A 80 1.50 9.37 2.97
N ASP A 81 2.23 10.44 3.30
CA ASP A 81 1.98 11.80 2.83
C ASP A 81 2.13 11.90 1.30
N ASP A 82 3.10 11.19 0.73
CA ASP A 82 3.22 11.01 -0.73
C ASP A 82 1.97 10.30 -1.29
N PHE A 83 1.50 9.24 -0.61
CA PHE A 83 0.46 8.35 -1.09
C PHE A 83 -0.84 9.12 -1.33
N ILE A 84 -1.26 9.93 -0.36
CA ILE A 84 -2.51 10.70 -0.48
C ILE A 84 -2.43 11.67 -1.66
N VAL A 85 -1.32 12.38 -1.84
CA VAL A 85 -1.20 13.38 -2.91
C VAL A 85 -1.10 12.72 -4.28
N VAL A 86 -0.22 11.74 -4.45
CA VAL A 86 -0.02 11.04 -5.72
C VAL A 86 -1.32 10.40 -6.19
N ASN A 87 -2.03 9.70 -5.29
CA ASN A 87 -3.25 9.01 -5.67
C ASN A 87 -4.44 9.96 -5.80
N SER A 88 -4.51 11.04 -5.03
CA SER A 88 -5.50 12.10 -5.27
C SER A 88 -5.32 12.74 -6.64
N CYS A 89 -4.08 12.95 -7.11
CA CYS A 89 -3.83 13.44 -8.46
C CYS A 89 -4.31 12.43 -9.51
N ALA A 90 -4.08 11.13 -9.28
CA ALA A 90 -4.47 10.08 -10.20
C ALA A 90 -6.00 9.91 -10.33
N LEU A 91 -6.79 10.30 -9.33
CA LEU A 91 -8.26 10.34 -9.46
C LEU A 91 -8.70 11.26 -10.60
N TYR A 92 -8.01 12.38 -10.79
CA TYR A 92 -8.37 13.39 -11.79
C TYR A 92 -7.55 13.31 -13.08
N ALA A 93 -6.41 12.59 -13.10
CA ALA A 93 -5.60 12.40 -14.30
C ALA A 93 -6.40 11.77 -15.44
N GLU A 94 -6.38 12.37 -16.64
CA GLU A 94 -7.00 11.82 -17.84
C GLU A 94 -6.05 10.87 -18.56
N LYS A 95 -4.75 11.20 -18.56
CA LYS A 95 -3.74 10.40 -19.26
C LYS A 95 -2.59 9.99 -18.36
N ILE A 96 -2.45 8.69 -18.17
CA ILE A 96 -1.33 8.07 -17.47
C ILE A 96 -0.43 7.38 -18.50
N SER A 97 0.88 7.47 -18.33
CA SER A 97 1.85 6.80 -19.19
C SER A 97 2.94 6.11 -18.41
N TYR A 98 3.46 5.05 -19.01
CA TYR A 98 4.53 4.25 -18.45
C TYR A 98 5.81 4.45 -19.26
N CYS A 99 6.88 4.86 -18.58
CA CYS A 99 8.21 4.94 -19.16
C CYS A 99 8.96 3.64 -18.81
N ASP A 100 9.11 2.75 -19.79
CA ASP A 100 9.76 1.43 -19.63
C ASP A 100 11.29 1.53 -19.50
N LYS A 101 11.73 2.25 -18.46
CA LYS A 101 13.11 2.48 -18.09
C LYS A 101 13.23 2.48 -16.57
N ILE A 102 14.35 1.97 -16.07
CA ILE A 102 14.75 2.17 -14.68
C ILE A 102 15.38 3.56 -14.60
N LEU A 103 14.70 4.51 -13.96
CA LEU A 103 15.15 5.90 -13.88
C LEU A 103 15.37 6.38 -12.44
N TYR A 104 15.19 5.49 -11.47
CA TYR A 104 15.42 5.77 -10.06
C TYR A 104 16.08 4.58 -9.36
N HIS A 105 17.06 4.87 -8.50
CA HIS A 105 17.81 3.88 -7.74
C HIS A 105 17.56 4.09 -6.24
N TYR A 106 16.64 3.30 -5.67
CA TYR A 106 16.22 3.45 -4.29
C TYR A 106 17.23 2.78 -3.34
N ASN A 107 18.03 3.60 -2.66
CA ASN A 107 19.04 3.12 -1.72
C ASN A 107 18.42 2.52 -0.46
N GLN A 108 18.65 1.22 -0.23
CA GLN A 108 18.17 0.46 0.92
C GLN A 108 19.20 0.29 2.05
N GLN A 109 20.42 0.81 1.87
CA GLN A 109 21.55 0.59 2.78
C GLN A 109 21.44 1.40 4.09
N ASN A 110 20.60 2.44 4.15
CA ASN A 110 20.40 3.20 5.37
C ASN A 110 19.53 2.41 6.37
N LEU A 111 20.17 1.79 7.37
CA LEU A 111 19.49 1.00 8.42
C LEU A 111 18.73 1.88 9.42
N ASN A 112 19.12 3.14 9.57
CA ASN A 112 18.49 4.11 10.48
C ASN A 112 17.37 4.93 9.81
N SER A 113 16.87 4.50 8.65
CA SER A 113 15.76 5.18 7.97
C SER A 113 14.56 5.29 8.92
N VAL A 114 14.03 6.51 9.04
CA VAL A 114 12.84 6.82 9.86
C VAL A 114 11.67 5.91 9.49
N THR A 115 11.58 5.44 8.25
CA THR A 115 10.54 4.52 7.78
C THR A 115 10.61 3.11 8.39
N LYS A 116 11.77 2.65 8.88
CA LYS A 116 11.97 1.27 9.36
C LYS A 116 11.53 1.01 10.81
N VAL A 117 11.38 2.06 11.63
CA VAL A 117 10.92 1.92 13.03
C VAL A 117 9.39 1.99 13.07
N ASN A 118 8.73 0.88 13.38
CA ASN A 118 7.27 0.86 13.54
C ASN A 118 6.88 1.40 14.91
N ASN A 119 6.03 2.43 14.94
CA ASN A 119 5.37 2.92 16.15
C ASN A 119 3.87 3.02 15.88
N GLU A 120 3.07 3.11 16.95
CA GLU A 120 1.61 3.17 16.84
C GLU A 120 1.13 4.38 16.01
N LYS A 121 1.77 5.54 16.19
CA LYS A 121 1.48 6.78 15.46
C LYS A 121 1.47 6.58 13.94
N LYS A 122 2.41 5.82 13.38
CA LYS A 122 2.43 5.52 11.94
C LYS A 122 1.19 4.77 11.47
N TYR A 123 0.68 3.83 12.26
CA TYR A 123 -0.51 3.08 11.89
C TYR A 123 -1.77 3.93 12.00
N LEU A 124 -1.84 4.80 13.01
CA LEU A 124 -2.90 5.81 13.12
C LEU A 124 -2.86 6.78 11.93
N ASP A 125 -1.68 7.24 11.52
CA ASP A 125 -1.52 8.09 10.32
C ASP A 125 -2.01 7.38 9.06
N VAL A 126 -1.74 6.08 8.91
CA VAL A 126 -2.27 5.29 7.79
C VAL A 126 -3.80 5.21 7.80
N ILE A 127 -4.43 5.06 8.98
CA ILE A 127 -5.90 5.09 9.11
C ILE A 127 -6.44 6.46 8.67
N ASP A 128 -5.85 7.55 9.16
CA ASP A 128 -6.28 8.91 8.81
C ASP A 128 -6.15 9.18 7.30
N ILE A 129 -5.07 8.69 6.68
CA ILE A 129 -4.83 8.80 5.24
C ILE A 129 -5.84 8.01 4.44
N VAL A 130 -6.17 6.79 4.85
CA VAL A 130 -7.15 5.96 4.13
C VAL A 130 -8.54 6.58 4.24
N ALA A 131 -8.91 7.14 5.39
CA ALA A 131 -10.15 7.89 5.55
C ALA A 131 -10.17 9.16 4.67
N ALA A 132 -9.08 9.92 4.63
CA ALA A 132 -8.96 11.09 3.76
C ALA A 132 -9.01 10.72 2.26
N PHE A 133 -8.37 9.61 1.88
CA PHE A 133 -8.36 9.14 0.51
C PHE A 133 -9.73 8.61 0.06
N GLU A 134 -10.47 7.94 0.95
CA GLU A 134 -11.87 7.60 0.71
C GLU A 134 -12.72 8.84 0.37
N HIS A 135 -12.55 9.93 1.13
CA HIS A 135 -13.24 11.18 0.82
C HIS A 135 -12.90 11.71 -0.58
N GLU A 136 -11.64 11.67 -0.99
CA GLU A 136 -11.24 12.06 -2.35
C GLU A 136 -11.78 11.11 -3.42
N ILE A 137 -11.81 9.80 -3.19
CA ILE A 137 -12.43 8.82 -4.09
C ILE A 137 -13.92 9.15 -4.29
N ILE A 138 -14.65 9.40 -3.20
CA ILE A 138 -16.08 9.76 -3.25
C ILE A 138 -16.27 11.05 -4.04
N LYS A 139 -15.50 12.10 -3.72
CA LYS A 139 -15.54 13.40 -4.39
C LYS A 139 -15.26 13.30 -5.90
N SER A 140 -14.37 12.40 -6.31
CA SER A 140 -14.05 12.17 -7.72
C SER A 140 -15.11 11.38 -8.51
N GLY A 141 -16.09 10.77 -7.83
CA GLY A 141 -17.09 9.90 -8.45
C GLY A 141 -16.60 8.48 -8.78
N LEU A 142 -15.41 8.09 -8.33
CA LEU A 142 -14.78 6.79 -8.65
C LEU A 142 -14.98 5.71 -7.59
N LEU A 143 -15.89 5.90 -6.63
CA LEU A 143 -16.14 4.93 -5.57
C LEU A 143 -16.51 3.55 -6.13
N GLN A 144 -17.48 3.49 -7.06
CA GLN A 144 -17.97 2.22 -7.59
C GLN A 144 -16.85 1.35 -8.21
N PRO A 145 -16.01 1.86 -9.13
CA PRO A 145 -14.94 1.04 -9.71
C PRO A 145 -13.78 0.73 -8.76
N LEU A 146 -13.63 1.48 -7.66
CA LEU A 146 -12.53 1.35 -6.70
C LEU A 146 -12.93 0.68 -5.37
N ASN A 147 -14.21 0.39 -5.16
CA ASN A 147 -14.75 -0.03 -3.86
C ASN A 147 -14.01 -1.24 -3.26
N ASP A 148 -13.81 -2.29 -4.05
CA ASP A 148 -13.13 -3.51 -3.57
C ASP A 148 -11.68 -3.22 -3.15
N ALA A 149 -10.96 -2.41 -3.94
CA ALA A 149 -9.59 -2.02 -3.60
C ALA A 149 -9.55 -1.10 -2.36
N LEU A 150 -10.56 -0.26 -2.17
CA LEU A 150 -10.68 0.59 -0.98
C LEU A 150 -10.95 -0.26 0.27
N LEU A 151 -11.83 -1.26 0.18
CA LEU A 151 -12.10 -2.20 1.27
C LEU A 151 -10.86 -3.01 1.65
N GLU A 152 -10.11 -3.49 0.67
CA GLU A 152 -8.83 -4.18 0.90
C GLU A 152 -7.78 -3.23 1.50
N LEU A 153 -7.67 -2.00 1.01
CA LEU A 153 -6.77 -0.99 1.58
C LEU A 153 -7.11 -0.67 3.06
N LYS A 154 -8.39 -0.56 3.39
CA LYS A 154 -8.87 -0.40 4.78
C LYS A 154 -8.48 -1.57 5.67
N LEU A 155 -8.55 -2.80 5.15
CA LEU A 155 -8.09 -4.01 5.86
C LEU A 155 -6.58 -4.02 6.07
N ILE A 156 -5.80 -3.57 5.09
CA ILE A 156 -4.34 -3.40 5.20
C ILE A 156 -4.02 -2.36 6.28
N ALA A 157 -4.69 -1.21 6.25
CA ALA A 157 -4.47 -0.10 7.20
C ALA A 157 -4.61 -0.54 8.66
N LYS A 158 -5.59 -1.41 8.96
CA LYS A 158 -5.83 -1.92 10.31
C LYS A 158 -5.18 -3.28 10.60
N GLU A 159 -4.41 -3.86 9.68
CA GLU A 159 -3.80 -5.20 9.84
C GLU A 159 -2.87 -5.29 11.06
N TYR A 160 -2.24 -4.18 11.45
CA TYR A 160 -1.35 -4.12 12.61
C TYR A 160 -2.06 -4.54 13.91
N LEU A 161 -3.38 -4.34 14.01
CA LEU A 161 -4.21 -4.73 15.16
C LEU A 161 -4.42 -6.25 15.26
N LEU A 162 -3.99 -7.04 14.28
CA LEU A 162 -3.98 -8.50 14.35
C LEU A 162 -2.67 -9.07 14.90
N LYS A 163 -1.61 -8.24 14.98
CA LYS A 163 -0.23 -8.65 15.23
C LYS A 163 0.35 -7.95 16.47
N PRO A 164 1.25 -8.59 17.23
CA PRO A 164 1.94 -7.94 18.33
C PRO A 164 2.88 -6.83 17.79
N PRO A 165 3.18 -5.78 18.59
CA PRO A 165 2.73 -5.58 19.96
C PRO A 165 1.34 -4.94 20.08
N PHE A 166 0.77 -4.40 19.00
CA PHE A 166 -0.46 -3.59 19.01
C PHE A 166 -1.76 -4.39 18.85
N ARG A 167 -1.72 -5.71 18.99
CA ARG A 167 -2.86 -6.57 18.72
C ARG A 167 -4.07 -6.16 19.57
N ASN A 168 -5.17 -5.79 18.92
CA ASN A 168 -6.44 -5.48 19.57
C ASN A 168 -7.60 -5.82 18.61
N PHE A 169 -8.24 -6.96 18.85
CA PHE A 169 -9.31 -7.46 17.99
C PHE A 169 -10.60 -6.63 18.06
N GLU A 170 -10.86 -5.98 19.20
CA GLU A 170 -12.02 -5.10 19.32
C GLU A 170 -11.83 -3.82 18.50
N THR A 171 -10.68 -3.17 18.64
CA THR A 171 -10.32 -2.01 17.79
C THR A 171 -10.29 -2.40 16.32
N TRP A 172 -9.78 -3.59 15.96
CA TRP A 172 -9.78 -4.06 14.58
C TRP A 172 -11.19 -4.15 13.98
N ARG A 173 -12.18 -4.59 14.78
CA ARG A 173 -13.59 -4.63 14.35
C ARG A 173 -14.20 -3.24 14.20
N GLN A 174 -13.77 -2.27 15.01
CA GLN A 174 -14.33 -0.92 15.07
C GLN A 174 -13.75 0.04 14.01
N VAL A 175 -12.47 -0.13 13.65
CA VAL A 175 -11.84 0.67 12.58
C VAL A 175 -12.29 0.12 11.23
N PHE A 176 -12.91 0.94 10.39
CA PHE A 176 -13.48 0.54 9.09
C PHE A 176 -14.36 -0.72 9.18
N PRO A 177 -15.46 -0.70 9.95
CA PRO A 177 -16.27 -1.88 10.23
C PRO A 177 -16.88 -2.51 8.96
N GLU A 178 -17.20 -1.70 7.96
CA GLU A 178 -17.71 -2.12 6.65
C GLU A 178 -16.73 -3.03 5.89
N SER A 179 -15.43 -2.91 6.17
CA SER A 179 -14.42 -3.78 5.53
C SER A 179 -14.37 -5.19 6.13
N ASN A 180 -14.95 -5.42 7.32
CA ASN A 180 -14.83 -6.69 8.05
C ASN A 180 -15.42 -7.88 7.29
N GLU A 181 -16.53 -7.67 6.56
CA GLU A 181 -17.21 -8.74 5.84
C GLU A 181 -16.36 -9.31 4.69
N TYR A 182 -15.44 -8.51 4.14
CA TYR A 182 -14.52 -8.91 3.07
C TYR A 182 -13.16 -9.41 3.58
N ALA A 183 -12.91 -9.37 4.89
CA ALA A 183 -11.59 -9.65 5.43
C ALA A 183 -11.08 -11.06 5.09
N ILE A 184 -11.97 -12.06 5.11
CA ILE A 184 -11.65 -13.45 4.77
C ILE A 184 -11.38 -13.56 3.26
N GLN A 185 -12.16 -12.90 2.42
CA GLN A 185 -11.99 -12.91 0.96
C GLN A 185 -10.63 -12.38 0.53
N PHE A 186 -10.18 -11.26 1.11
CA PHE A 186 -8.90 -10.64 0.77
C PHE A 186 -7.69 -11.26 1.48
N ALA A 187 -7.89 -12.15 2.46
CA ALA A 187 -6.80 -12.84 3.12
C ALA A 187 -6.20 -13.94 2.22
N LYS A 188 -4.96 -13.73 1.75
CA LYS A 188 -4.24 -14.68 0.87
C LYS A 188 -3.90 -16.02 1.55
N GLU A 189 -3.63 -15.99 2.86
CA GLU A 189 -3.18 -17.15 3.63
C GLU A 189 -4.35 -17.83 4.36
N LYS A 190 -4.42 -19.17 4.30
CA LYS A 190 -5.47 -19.94 4.99
C LYS A 190 -5.41 -19.78 6.50
N GLU A 191 -4.21 -19.64 7.05
CA GLU A 191 -3.97 -19.33 8.47
C GLU A 191 -4.60 -17.98 8.85
N LYS A 192 -4.37 -16.94 8.05
CA LYS A 192 -4.96 -15.60 8.26
C LYS A 192 -6.49 -15.65 8.15
N GLN A 193 -7.03 -16.36 7.15
CA GLN A 193 -8.48 -16.57 7.00
C GLN A 193 -9.10 -17.20 8.25
N LYS A 194 -8.45 -18.23 8.81
CA LYS A 194 -8.91 -18.87 10.06
C LYS A 194 -8.93 -17.89 11.21
N VAL A 195 -7.84 -17.17 11.48
CA VAL A 195 -7.79 -16.17 12.56
C VAL A 195 -8.90 -15.13 12.40
N LEU A 196 -9.04 -14.56 11.20
CA LEU A 196 -10.08 -13.57 10.90
C LEU A 196 -11.49 -14.10 11.14
N SER A 197 -11.77 -15.37 10.82
CA SER A 197 -13.09 -15.96 11.05
C SER A 197 -13.48 -15.99 12.54
N TYR A 198 -12.52 -16.17 13.44
CA TYR A 198 -12.75 -16.11 14.88
C TYR A 198 -12.81 -14.67 15.39
N VAL A 199 -11.98 -13.76 14.85
CA VAL A 199 -12.03 -12.32 15.17
C VAL A 199 -13.41 -11.73 14.84
N ILE A 200 -13.95 -12.03 13.65
CA ILE A 200 -15.27 -11.55 13.21
C ILE A 200 -16.39 -12.11 14.09
N LYS A 201 -16.30 -13.38 14.50
CA LYS A 201 -17.25 -14.04 15.41
C LYS A 201 -17.11 -13.64 16.88
N ARG A 202 -16.24 -12.67 17.20
CA ARG A 202 -15.91 -12.23 18.58
C ARG A 202 -15.40 -13.36 19.49
N GLN A 203 -14.75 -14.37 18.90
CA GLN A 203 -14.13 -15.49 19.59
C GLN A 203 -12.64 -15.19 19.85
N ASP A 204 -12.38 -14.11 20.58
CA ASP A 204 -11.07 -13.46 20.68
C ASP A 204 -9.99 -14.35 21.30
N ILE A 205 -10.34 -15.18 22.28
CA ILE A 205 -9.39 -16.13 22.90
C ILE A 205 -8.92 -17.15 21.86
N THR A 206 -9.84 -17.73 21.08
CA THR A 206 -9.49 -18.70 20.03
C THR A 206 -8.67 -18.05 18.91
N ALA A 207 -9.06 -16.83 18.49
CA ALA A 207 -8.29 -16.05 17.52
C ALA A 207 -6.86 -15.78 18.03
N LEU A 208 -6.71 -15.45 19.31
CA LEU A 208 -5.41 -15.20 19.93
C LEU A 208 -4.54 -16.45 19.89
N PHE A 209 -5.05 -17.59 20.37
CA PHE A 209 -4.32 -18.86 20.35
C PHE A 209 -3.89 -19.26 18.93
N LEU A 210 -4.80 -19.16 17.95
CA LEU A 210 -4.48 -19.45 16.55
C LEU A 210 -3.43 -18.50 15.99
N SER A 211 -3.53 -17.19 16.28
CA SER A 211 -2.56 -16.20 15.82
C SER A 211 -1.16 -16.46 16.37
N ILE A 212 -1.06 -16.93 17.62
CA ILE A 212 0.19 -17.31 18.27
C ILE A 212 0.72 -18.59 17.63
N TYR A 213 -0.11 -19.64 17.56
CA TYR A 213 0.25 -20.92 16.99
C TYR A 213 0.80 -20.79 15.56
N PHE A 214 0.10 -20.08 14.67
CA PHE A 214 0.53 -19.90 13.29
C PHE A 214 1.84 -19.09 13.19
N ASN A 215 2.04 -18.07 14.04
CA ASN A 215 3.30 -17.33 14.08
C ASN A 215 4.48 -18.23 14.47
N TYR A 216 4.31 -19.08 15.48
CA TYR A 216 5.35 -20.04 15.87
C TYR A 216 5.60 -21.11 14.82
N LYS A 217 4.53 -21.66 14.23
CA LYS A 217 4.62 -22.65 13.14
C LYS A 217 5.46 -22.09 11.98
N GLU A 218 5.17 -20.87 11.53
CA GLU A 218 5.87 -20.23 10.43
C GLU A 218 7.35 -19.97 10.75
N LYS A 219 7.67 -19.54 11.98
CA LYS A 219 9.05 -19.36 12.44
C LYS A 219 9.83 -20.67 12.44
N ILE A 220 9.23 -21.76 12.93
CA ILE A 220 9.84 -23.09 12.95
C ILE A 220 10.11 -23.57 11.51
N GLU A 221 9.12 -23.45 10.63
CA GLU A 221 9.27 -23.84 9.21
C GLU A 221 10.38 -23.05 8.50
N ARG A 222 10.48 -21.74 8.76
CA ARG A 222 11.58 -20.90 8.23
C ARG A 222 12.95 -21.36 8.75
N HIS A 223 13.05 -21.70 10.03
CA HIS A 223 14.30 -22.18 10.62
C HIS A 223 14.72 -23.53 10.02
N ILE A 224 13.78 -24.47 9.87
CA ILE A 224 14.02 -25.77 9.24
C ILE A 224 14.50 -25.60 7.79
N LYS A 225 13.82 -24.74 6.99
CA LYS A 225 14.23 -24.46 5.60
C LYS A 225 15.63 -23.88 5.51
N SER A 226 15.96 -22.91 6.35
CA SER A 226 17.30 -22.31 6.39
C SER A 226 18.39 -23.33 6.74
N PHE A 227 18.09 -24.26 7.65
CA PHE A 227 19.03 -25.33 8.02
C PHE A 227 19.25 -26.31 6.86
N LEU A 228 18.18 -26.66 6.12
CA LEU A 228 18.24 -27.56 4.99
C LEU A 228 18.89 -26.94 3.74
N SER A 229 18.79 -25.62 3.54
CA SER A 229 19.42 -24.93 2.39
C SER A 229 20.91 -24.63 2.58
N CYS A 230 21.46 -24.83 3.78
CA CYS A 230 22.88 -24.66 4.08
C CYS A 230 23.69 -25.98 3.97
N LYS A 231 23.05 -27.09 3.58
CA LYS A 231 23.69 -28.37 3.25
C LYS A 231 23.64 -28.59 1.74
#